data_AF-A0A9P8FJW4-F1
#
_entry.id   AF-A0A9P8FJW4-F1
#
_cell.length_a   1.000
_cell.length_b   1.000
_cell.length_c   1.000
_cell.angle_alpha   90.00
_cell.angle_beta   90.00
_cell.angle_gamma   90.00
#
_symmetry.space_group_name_H-M   'P 1'
#
loop_
_entity.id
_entity.type
_entity.pdbx_description
1 polymer ?
#
loop_
_entity_poly.entity_id
_entity_poly.type
_entity_poly.pdbx_seq_one_letter_code
_entity_poly.pdbx_strand_id
1 'polypeptide(L)'
;MTRNNRDEYLQEARRRGLSYKEIKRRGGFTEAESTLRGRIRILSKPKEMRVRKPQWNRSDVLLLIEAVEYFSDASQESSSRKSNVRQRGIANKLPWKKVAEWMLSHGASYPFAGATCAKKWEQIREISF
;
A
#
# COMPACT_ATOMS: atom_id res chain seq x y z
N MET A 1 -15.55 2.34 -29.17
CA MET A 1 -14.53 2.76 -28.16
C MET A 1 -14.51 1.76 -27.02
N THR A 2 -13.42 1.01 -26.88
CA THR A 2 -13.22 0.09 -25.75
C THR A 2 -13.02 0.87 -24.45
N ARG A 3 -13.31 0.23 -23.32
CA ARG A 3 -13.27 0.87 -21.98
C ARG A 3 -11.90 1.46 -21.65
N ASN A 4 -10.81 0.80 -22.09
CA ASN A 4 -9.44 1.28 -21.89
C ASN A 4 -9.18 2.64 -22.57
N ASN A 5 -9.63 2.83 -23.81
CA ASN A 5 -9.41 4.09 -24.54
C ASN A 5 -10.14 5.29 -23.90
N ARG A 6 -11.33 5.03 -23.30
CA ARG A 6 -12.05 6.04 -22.53
C ARG A 6 -11.37 6.37 -21.21
N ASP A 7 -10.79 5.38 -20.54
CA ASP A 7 -10.06 5.58 -19.28
C ASP A 7 -8.72 6.32 -19.50
N GLU A 8 -8.02 6.07 -20.61
CA GLU A 8 -6.84 6.83 -21.05
C GLU A 8 -7.18 8.31 -21.30
N TYR A 9 -8.23 8.58 -22.08
CA TYR A 9 -8.71 9.95 -22.30
C TYR A 9 -9.07 10.65 -20.98
N LEU A 10 -9.73 9.93 -20.07
CA LEU A 10 -10.16 10.45 -18.78
C LEU A 10 -8.96 10.83 -17.89
N GLN A 11 -7.90 10.02 -17.86
CA GLN A 11 -6.64 10.34 -17.16
C GLN A 11 -5.94 11.55 -17.81
N GLU A 12 -5.79 11.56 -19.13
CA GLU A 12 -5.05 12.60 -19.85
C GLU A 12 -5.76 13.96 -19.76
N ALA A 13 -7.08 13.98 -19.94
CA ALA A 13 -7.86 15.21 -19.81
C ALA A 13 -7.79 15.78 -18.38
N ARG A 14 -7.73 14.91 -17.35
CA ARG A 14 -7.53 15.37 -15.98
C ARG A 14 -6.11 15.90 -15.75
N ARG A 15 -5.08 15.27 -16.33
CA ARG A 15 -3.69 15.74 -16.29
C ARG A 15 -3.54 17.13 -16.93
N ARG A 16 -4.30 17.40 -17.98
CA ARG A 16 -4.41 18.72 -18.64
C ARG A 16 -5.22 19.75 -17.84
N GLY A 17 -5.71 19.41 -16.65
CA GLY A 17 -6.43 20.33 -15.78
C GLY A 17 -7.92 20.49 -16.09
N LEU A 18 -8.50 19.74 -17.03
CA LEU A 18 -9.92 19.87 -17.36
C LEU A 18 -10.80 19.49 -16.15
N SER A 19 -11.89 20.23 -15.97
CA SER A 19 -12.91 19.90 -14.97
C SER A 19 -13.70 18.65 -15.37
N TYR A 20 -14.29 17.95 -14.41
CA TYR A 20 -15.06 16.73 -14.70
C TYR A 20 -16.27 17.00 -15.61
N LYS A 21 -16.90 18.17 -15.48
CA LYS A 21 -17.94 18.66 -16.38
C LYS A 21 -17.42 18.78 -17.82
N GLU A 22 -16.21 19.33 -17.98
CA GLU A 22 -15.58 19.49 -19.29
C GLU A 22 -15.17 18.16 -19.90
N ILE A 23 -14.62 17.26 -19.09
CA ILE A 23 -14.24 15.92 -19.51
C ILE A 23 -15.47 15.13 -19.96
N LYS A 24 -16.58 15.24 -19.21
CA LYS A 24 -17.86 14.60 -19.55
C LYS A 24 -18.36 15.07 -20.92
N ARG A 25 -18.40 16.40 -21.12
CA ARG A 25 -18.87 17.02 -22.36
C ARG A 25 -17.98 16.69 -23.55
N ARG A 26 -16.66 16.88 -23.44
CA ARG A 26 -15.72 16.68 -24.54
C ARG A 26 -15.47 15.20 -24.86
N GLY A 27 -15.50 14.34 -23.86
CA GLY A 27 -15.29 12.89 -24.01
C GLY A 27 -16.55 12.08 -24.32
N GLY A 28 -17.72 12.75 -24.42
CA GLY A 28 -19.00 12.08 -24.66
C GLY A 28 -19.32 11.01 -23.62
N PHE A 29 -19.06 11.29 -22.34
CA PHE A 29 -19.41 10.37 -21.25
C PHE A 29 -20.87 10.56 -20.85
N THR A 30 -21.61 9.46 -20.77
CA THR A 30 -23.00 9.46 -20.28
C THR A 30 -23.05 9.35 -18.76
N GLU A 31 -21.99 8.85 -18.15
CA GLU A 31 -21.88 8.64 -16.70
C GLU A 31 -21.94 9.96 -15.90
N ALA A 32 -22.32 9.85 -14.63
CA ALA A 32 -22.30 10.99 -13.71
C ALA A 32 -20.86 11.44 -13.42
N GLU A 33 -20.67 12.72 -13.09
CA GLU A 33 -19.35 13.25 -12.71
C GLU A 33 -18.76 12.52 -11.49
N SER A 34 -19.60 12.07 -10.56
CA SER A 34 -19.19 11.25 -9.41
C SER A 34 -18.56 9.93 -9.85
N THR A 35 -19.11 9.28 -10.89
CA THR A 35 -18.54 8.07 -11.48
C THR A 35 -17.20 8.36 -12.15
N LEU A 36 -17.09 9.46 -12.89
CA LEU A 36 -15.82 9.87 -13.53
C LEU A 36 -14.73 10.16 -12.50
N ARG A 37 -15.07 10.86 -11.41
CA ARG A 37 -14.17 11.08 -10.26
C ARG A 37 -13.71 9.76 -9.65
N GLY A 38 -14.65 8.83 -9.44
CA GLY A 38 -14.37 7.48 -8.95
C GLY A 38 -13.41 6.73 -9.87
N ARG A 39 -13.65 6.76 -11.18
CA ARG A 39 -12.77 6.14 -12.19
C ARG A 39 -11.38 6.75 -12.17
N ILE A 40 -11.23 8.07 -12.16
CA ILE A 40 -9.92 8.74 -12.09
C ILE A 40 -9.13 8.33 -10.84
N ARG A 41 -9.80 8.26 -9.69
CA ARG A 41 -9.19 7.78 -8.44
C ARG A 41 -8.76 6.32 -8.53
N ILE A 42 -9.55 5.49 -9.21
CA ILE A 42 -9.20 4.12 -9.59
C ILE A 42 -8.50 4.12 -10.95
N LEU A 43 -7.80 5.17 -11.36
CA LEU A 43 -6.91 5.15 -12.51
C LEU A 43 -5.54 5.72 -12.12
N SER A 44 -5.43 6.42 -11.00
CA SER A 44 -4.18 7.00 -10.50
C SER A 44 -3.11 5.98 -10.08
N LYS A 45 -3.49 4.74 -9.72
CA LYS A 45 -2.53 3.64 -9.47
C LYS A 45 -2.51 2.64 -10.63
N PRO A 46 -1.38 2.10 -11.10
CA PRO A 46 -1.41 1.08 -12.14
C PRO A 46 -2.22 -0.14 -11.68
N LYS A 47 -2.88 -0.83 -12.62
CA LYS A 47 -3.77 -1.98 -12.35
C LYS A 47 -3.04 -3.08 -11.56
N GLU A 48 -1.76 -3.28 -11.87
CA GLU A 48 -0.86 -4.24 -11.24
C GLU A 48 -0.61 -3.93 -9.76
N MET A 49 -0.75 -2.68 -9.32
CA MET A 49 -0.66 -2.28 -7.90
C MET A 49 -2.01 -2.35 -7.17
N ARG A 50 -3.03 -2.96 -7.77
CA ARG A 50 -4.38 -3.13 -7.17
C ARG A 50 -4.75 -4.58 -6.98
N VAL A 51 -3.77 -5.45 -6.78
CA VAL A 51 -4.03 -6.85 -6.51
C VAL A 51 -4.67 -6.94 -5.12
N ARG A 52 -5.91 -7.44 -5.07
CA ARG A 52 -6.69 -7.60 -3.82
C ARG A 52 -6.01 -8.52 -2.80
N LYS A 53 -5.12 -9.41 -3.26
CA LYS A 53 -4.30 -10.32 -2.46
C LYS A 53 -2.94 -10.47 -3.12
N PRO A 54 -1.97 -9.58 -2.86
CA PRO A 54 -0.63 -9.75 -3.40
C PRO A 54 -0.03 -11.07 -2.87
N GLN A 55 0.60 -11.82 -3.77
CA GLN A 55 1.32 -13.02 -3.37
C GLN A 55 2.60 -12.59 -2.66
N TRP A 56 2.92 -13.29 -1.58
CA TRP A 56 4.18 -13.09 -0.86
C TRP A 56 5.18 -14.09 -1.42
N ASN A 57 6.26 -13.59 -2.03
CA ASN A 57 7.36 -14.47 -2.40
C ASN A 57 8.34 -14.63 -1.23
N ARG A 58 9.33 -15.53 -1.38
CA ARG A 58 10.32 -15.80 -0.34
C ARG A 58 11.14 -14.54 -0.01
N SER A 59 11.52 -13.75 -1.01
CA SER A 59 12.27 -12.52 -0.82
C SER A 59 11.48 -11.47 -0.04
N ASP A 60 10.17 -11.32 -0.29
CA ASP A 60 9.30 -10.40 0.46
C ASP A 60 9.19 -10.80 1.93
N VAL A 61 9.18 -12.11 2.21
CA VAL A 61 9.17 -12.64 3.58
C VAL A 61 10.49 -12.34 4.28
N LEU A 62 11.63 -12.52 3.60
CA LEU A 62 12.94 -12.18 4.14
C LEU A 62 13.06 -10.66 4.43
N LEU A 63 12.65 -9.82 3.47
CA LEU A 63 12.60 -8.37 3.65
C LEU A 63 11.69 -7.95 4.80
N LEU A 64 10.57 -8.65 5.03
CA LEU A 64 9.70 -8.39 6.16
C LEU A 64 10.39 -8.72 7.49
N ILE A 65 11.11 -9.84 7.56
CA ILE A 65 11.88 -10.23 8.76
C ILE A 65 12.95 -9.18 9.05
N GLU A 66 13.77 -8.86 8.05
CA GLU A 66 14.86 -7.87 8.18
C GLU A 66 14.34 -6.48 8.57
N ALA A 67 13.25 -6.03 7.94
CA ALA A 67 12.62 -4.76 8.29
C ALA A 67 12.13 -4.76 9.75
N VAL A 68 11.50 -5.85 10.19
CA VAL A 68 11.02 -5.95 11.58
C VAL A 68 12.19 -5.93 12.56
N GLU A 69 13.29 -6.63 12.28
CA GLU A 69 14.51 -6.60 13.09
C GLU A 69 15.07 -5.18 13.17
N TYR A 70 15.26 -4.51 12.02
CA TYR A 70 15.75 -3.14 11.93
C TYR A 70 14.92 -2.15 12.76
N PHE A 71 13.58 -2.20 12.64
CA PHE A 71 12.70 -1.29 13.37
C PHE A 71 12.50 -1.71 14.83
N SER A 72 12.78 -2.96 15.20
CA SER A 72 12.74 -3.43 16.58
C SER A 72 13.96 -2.93 17.37
N ASP A 73 15.14 -2.95 16.76
CA ASP A 73 16.40 -2.49 17.37
C ASP A 73 16.39 -0.96 17.56
N ALA A 74 15.97 -0.21 16.52
CA ALA A 74 15.80 1.24 16.60
C ALA A 74 14.78 1.69 17.68
N SER A 75 13.85 0.82 18.08
CA SER A 75 12.88 1.11 19.15
C SER A 75 13.42 0.83 20.57
N GLN A 76 14.49 0.05 20.69
CA GLN A 76 15.18 -0.21 21.96
C GLN A 76 16.00 1.01 22.40
N GLU A 77 16.66 1.70 21.46
CA GLU A 77 17.53 2.86 21.76
C GLU A 77 16.74 4.06 22.33
N SER A 78 15.47 4.19 21.96
CA SER A 78 14.58 5.27 22.42
C SER A 78 13.82 4.97 23.72
N SER A 79 13.91 3.74 24.24
CA SER A 79 13.14 3.28 25.41
C SER A 79 13.96 3.22 26.71
N SER A 80 14.98 4.05 26.85
CA SER A 80 15.70 4.32 28.10
C SER A 80 14.88 5.15 29.10
N ARG A 81 13.58 4.87 29.25
CA ARG A 81 12.75 5.34 30.38
C ARG A 81 11.74 4.25 30.77
N LYS A 82 12.14 3.51 31.81
CA LYS A 82 11.35 2.72 32.76
C LYS A 82 9.90 2.39 32.36
N SER A 83 9.62 1.11 32.15
CA SER A 83 8.37 0.50 32.61
C SER A 83 8.52 -1.02 32.70
N ASN A 84 8.46 -1.53 33.93
CA ASN A 84 8.13 -2.92 34.21
C ASN A 84 6.81 -3.30 33.53
N VAL A 85 6.54 -4.61 33.48
CA VAL A 85 5.28 -5.29 33.13
C VAL A 85 5.25 -5.91 31.72
N ARG A 86 5.56 -7.21 31.73
CA ARG A 86 5.02 -8.29 30.87
C ARG A 86 5.58 -8.42 29.45
N GLN A 87 6.38 -9.46 29.28
CA GLN A 87 6.54 -10.23 28.03
C GLN A 87 5.16 -10.56 27.44
N ARG A 88 4.64 -9.71 26.55
CA ARG A 88 3.61 -10.02 25.53
C ARG A 88 3.32 -8.74 24.75
N GLY A 89 3.97 -8.56 23.60
CA GLY A 89 3.55 -7.49 22.67
C GLY A 89 4.66 -6.74 21.94
N ILE A 90 5.68 -7.42 21.42
CA ILE A 90 6.62 -6.81 20.44
C ILE A 90 5.85 -6.31 19.19
N ALA A 91 4.66 -6.87 18.93
CA ALA A 91 3.76 -6.45 17.85
C ALA A 91 3.14 -5.05 18.02
N ASN A 92 3.11 -4.47 19.23
CA ASN A 92 2.34 -3.25 19.50
C ASN A 92 3.05 -1.91 19.23
N LYS A 93 4.33 -1.91 18.80
CA LYS A 93 5.05 -0.64 18.55
C LYS A 93 5.74 -0.51 17.20
N LEU A 94 5.76 -1.57 16.38
CA LEU A 94 6.43 -1.48 15.09
C LEU A 94 5.70 -0.48 14.18
N PRO A 95 6.41 0.49 13.58
CA PRO A 95 5.81 1.44 12.67
C PRO A 95 5.53 0.75 11.33
N TRP A 96 4.49 -0.10 11.26
CA TRP A 96 4.18 -0.95 10.12
C TRP A 96 4.07 -0.21 8.77
N LYS A 97 3.69 1.07 8.80
CA LYS A 97 3.75 1.93 7.61
C LYS A 97 5.19 2.12 7.12
N LYS A 98 6.12 2.46 8.02
CA LYS A 98 7.55 2.61 7.69
C LYS A 98 8.17 1.27 7.30
N VAL A 99 7.76 0.17 7.94
CA VAL A 99 8.18 -1.19 7.55
C VAL A 99 7.81 -1.46 6.09
N ALA A 100 6.57 -1.20 5.69
CA ALA A 100 6.13 -1.41 4.32
C ALA A 100 6.85 -0.50 3.30
N GLU A 101 7.07 0.77 3.65
CA GLU A 101 7.83 1.71 2.83
C GLU A 101 9.30 1.27 2.68
N TRP A 102 9.92 0.80 3.76
CA TRP A 102 11.28 0.26 3.77
C TRP A 102 11.37 -1.01 2.91
N MET A 103 10.44 -1.95 3.04
CA MET A 103 10.43 -3.15 2.22
C MET A 103 10.37 -2.80 0.72
N LEU A 104 9.53 -1.84 0.35
CA LEU A 104 9.41 -1.39 -1.04
C LEU A 104 10.72 -0.76 -1.54
N SER A 105 11.41 0.04 -0.72
CA SER A 105 12.70 0.63 -1.10
C SER A 105 13.83 -0.40 -1.20
N HIS A 106 13.70 -1.56 -0.54
CA HIS A 106 14.66 -2.66 -0.56
C HIS A 106 14.30 -3.76 -1.56
N GLY A 107 13.38 -3.48 -2.49
CA GLY A 107 13.10 -4.36 -3.62
C GLY A 107 11.98 -5.38 -3.39
N ALA A 108 11.07 -5.12 -2.45
CA ALA A 108 9.85 -5.94 -2.34
C ALA A 108 9.08 -5.96 -3.65
N SER A 109 8.55 -7.13 -3.99
CA SER A 109 7.87 -7.37 -5.27
C SER A 109 6.54 -6.63 -5.39
N TYR A 110 6.00 -6.13 -4.27
CA TYR A 110 4.73 -5.44 -4.23
C TYR A 110 4.72 -4.35 -3.15
N PRO A 111 4.06 -3.20 -3.38
CA PRO A 111 3.86 -2.17 -2.36
C PRO A 111 2.78 -2.61 -1.35
N PHE A 112 3.17 -3.48 -0.43
CA PHE A 112 2.29 -3.97 0.63
C PHE A 112 1.78 -2.81 1.51
N ALA A 113 0.56 -2.92 2.01
CA ALA A 113 0.09 -1.98 3.04
C ALA A 113 0.65 -2.39 4.40
N GLY A 114 0.91 -1.43 5.30
CA GLY A 114 1.44 -1.74 6.64
C GLY A 114 0.62 -2.76 7.42
N ALA A 115 -0.71 -2.69 7.36
CA ALA A 115 -1.59 -3.69 7.98
C ALA A 115 -1.45 -5.09 7.35
N THR A 116 -1.12 -5.18 6.06
CA THR A 116 -0.83 -6.45 5.38
C THR A 116 0.49 -7.05 5.87
N CYS A 117 1.52 -6.21 6.07
CA CYS A 117 2.80 -6.63 6.66
C CYS A 117 2.62 -7.14 8.10
N ALA A 118 1.86 -6.41 8.94
CA ALA A 118 1.58 -6.80 10.31
C ALA A 118 0.89 -8.17 10.38
N LYS A 119 -0.16 -8.37 9.58
CA LYS A 119 -0.87 -9.66 9.52
C LYS A 119 0.02 -10.79 9.01
N LYS A 120 0.89 -10.52 8.02
CA LYS A 120 1.82 -11.52 7.51
C LYS A 120 2.86 -11.91 8.56
N TRP A 121 3.34 -10.95 9.34
CA TRP A 121 4.27 -11.18 10.44
C TRP A 121 3.67 -12.08 11.53
N GLU A 122 2.41 -11.84 11.91
CA GLU A 122 1.69 -12.72 12.84
C GLU A 122 1.63 -14.16 12.32
N GLN A 123 1.29 -14.37 11.04
CA GLN A 123 1.27 -15.71 10.43
C GLN A 123 2.63 -16.39 10.44
N ILE A 124 3.72 -15.68 10.14
CA ILE A 124 5.08 -16.24 10.17
C ILE A 124 5.44 -16.69 11.59
N ARG A 125 5.08 -15.89 12.59
CA ARG A 125 5.31 -16.21 14.01
C ARG A 125 4.47 -17.39 14.48
N GLU A 126 3.23 -17.52 14.03
CA GLU A 126 2.38 -18.68 14.35
C GLU A 126 2.90 -19.98 13.74
N ILE A 127 3.56 -19.94 12.58
CA ILE A 127 4.12 -21.12 11.90
C ILE A 127 5.48 -21.55 12.51
N SER A 128 6.18 -20.63 13.16
CA SER A 128 7.52 -20.86 13.72
C SER A 128 7.52 -21.36 15.17
N PHE A 129 6.35 -21.73 15.71
CA PHE A 129 6.15 -22.30 17.05
C PHE A 129 5.35 -23.61 16.94
#